data_AF-A0A7Y2Z6B6-F1
#
_entry.id   AF-A0A7Y2Z6B6-F1
#
_cell.length_a   1.000
_cell.length_b   1.000
_cell.length_c   1.000
_cell.angle_alpha   90.00
_cell.angle_beta   90.00
_cell.angle_gamma   90.00
#
_symmetry.space_group_name_H-M   'P 1'
#
loop_
_entity.id
_entity.type
_entity.pdbx_description
1 polymer ?
#
loop_
_entity_poly.entity_id
_entity_poly.type
_entity_poly.pdbx_seq_one_letter_code
_entity_poly.pdbx_strand_id
1 'polypeptide(L)'
;MRNVLILLISVICIVGCMDIGKYDNPEYGTLDIRKIESSQDINGYPCKKGKVTFYENDSLMNFVLYEDFVINNDMIPADSDITMYWNGKPEFIYLSKETEIQGYIPTAKRIAYWHVSFYNNGKLHLFSLKDDTHIAGVPCQKGDDLRLFPNGDLWECTLSEDFEIEGKKFSSGAHLIFDEKGQVYNFSLSRYNEIKDRLKIHEFTKRFYSNKL
;
A
#
# COMPACT_ATOMS: atom_id res chain seq x y z
N MET A 1 -5.09 49.42 18.53
CA MET A 1 -5.49 48.02 18.79
C MET A 1 -4.43 47.11 18.18
N ARG A 2 -3.51 46.58 19.00
CA ARG A 2 -2.40 45.70 18.57
C ARG A 2 -2.83 44.26 18.83
N ASN A 3 -3.10 43.50 17.77
CA ASN A 3 -3.28 42.05 17.86
C ASN A 3 -1.91 41.41 18.07
N VAL A 4 -1.66 40.92 19.28
CA VAL A 4 -0.47 40.13 19.63
C VAL A 4 -0.78 38.69 19.21
N LEU A 5 -0.25 38.29 18.05
CA LEU A 5 -0.26 36.90 17.59
C LEU A 5 0.80 36.14 18.41
N ILE A 6 0.38 35.46 19.47
CA ILE A 6 1.25 34.59 20.27
C ILE A 6 1.54 33.34 19.42
N LEU A 7 2.73 33.31 18.82
CA LEU A 7 3.28 32.13 18.17
C LEU A 7 3.72 31.15 19.28
N LEU A 8 2.82 30.27 19.73
CA LEU A 8 3.16 29.16 20.60
C LEU A 8 3.99 28.15 19.78
N ILE A 9 5.32 28.29 19.85
CA ILE A 9 6.25 27.25 19.42
C ILE A 9 6.09 26.11 20.44
N SER A 10 5.17 25.19 20.15
CA SER A 10 5.03 23.95 20.90
C SER A 10 6.26 23.09 20.63
N VAL A 11 7.29 23.26 21.46
CA VAL A 11 8.38 22.27 21.56
C VAL A 11 7.76 21.07 22.27
N ILE A 12 7.11 20.20 21.49
CA ILE A 12 6.64 18.90 21.98
C ILE A 12 7.90 18.08 22.24
N CYS A 13 8.41 18.13 23.47
CA CYS A 13 9.41 17.19 23.93
C CYS A 13 8.79 15.79 23.86
N ILE A 14 9.28 14.95 22.95
CA ILE A 14 8.94 13.52 22.88
C ILE A 14 9.58 12.84 24.10
N VAL A 15 8.94 12.92 25.25
CA VAL A 15 9.39 12.27 26.48
C VAL A 15 9.10 10.77 26.34
N GLY A 16 10.16 9.96 26.21
CA GLY A 16 10.05 8.49 26.22
C GLY A 16 10.29 7.77 24.89
N CYS A 17 11.08 8.36 23.99
CA CYS A 17 11.60 7.69 22.81
C CYS A 17 13.02 7.18 23.08
N MET A 18 13.29 5.91 22.79
CA MET A 18 14.62 5.29 22.91
C MET A 18 15.11 4.89 21.52
N ASP A 19 16.28 5.37 21.11
CA ASP A 19 16.91 4.97 19.85
C ASP A 19 17.32 3.49 19.93
N ILE A 20 16.83 2.69 18.97
CA ILE A 20 17.15 1.26 18.86
C ILE A 20 18.29 1.04 17.87
N GLY A 21 18.43 1.92 16.87
CA GLY A 21 19.53 1.88 15.92
C GLY A 21 19.17 2.48 14.57
N LYS A 22 20.14 2.48 13.66
CA LYS A 22 19.99 2.93 12.28
C LYS A 22 20.22 1.77 11.31
N TYR A 23 19.59 1.82 10.14
CA TYR A 23 19.89 0.89 9.06
C TYR A 23 19.81 1.57 7.70
N ASP A 24 20.70 1.18 6.77
CA ASP A 24 20.69 1.70 5.42
C ASP A 24 19.76 0.86 4.54
N ASN A 25 18.78 1.53 3.93
CA ASN A 25 17.88 0.95 2.96
C ASN A 25 18.21 1.50 1.56
N PRO A 26 18.32 0.65 0.52
CA PRO A 26 18.68 1.11 -0.83
C PRO A 26 17.65 2.06 -1.47
N GLU A 27 16.38 1.98 -1.05
CA GLU A 27 15.30 2.81 -1.57
C GLU A 27 15.08 4.08 -0.73
N TYR A 28 15.20 3.96 0.60
CA TYR A 28 14.82 5.04 1.53
C TYR A 28 16.01 5.74 2.20
N GLY A 29 17.24 5.33 1.91
CA GLY A 29 18.43 5.85 2.58
C GLY A 29 18.59 5.32 4.01
N THR A 30 19.29 6.07 4.85
CA THR A 30 19.47 5.71 6.26
C THR A 30 18.20 5.98 7.04
N LEU A 31 17.74 4.98 7.78
CA LEU A 31 16.52 5.03 8.56
C LEU A 31 16.83 4.90 10.04
N ASP A 32 16.17 5.72 10.85
CA ASP A 32 16.29 5.72 12.30
C ASP A 32 15.14 4.94 12.93
N ILE A 33 15.47 3.92 13.72
CA ILE A 33 14.49 3.09 14.40
C ILE A 33 14.48 3.49 15.87
N ARG A 34 13.30 3.89 16.34
CA ARG A 34 13.08 4.24 17.74
C ARG A 34 11.98 3.38 18.36
N LYS A 35 12.05 3.19 19.67
CA LYS A 35 11.00 2.59 20.48
C LYS A 35 10.30 3.68 21.26
N ILE A 36 8.98 3.76 21.15
CA ILE A 36 8.17 4.62 22.01
C ILE A 36 7.53 3.77 23.12
N GLU A 37 7.62 4.25 24.36
CA GLU A 37 7.17 3.50 25.54
C GLU A 37 5.68 3.67 25.88
N SER A 38 5.01 4.62 25.23
CA SER A 38 3.56 4.82 25.31
C SER A 38 3.02 5.32 23.96
N SER A 39 1.75 5.01 23.69
CA SER A 39 1.04 5.53 22.52
C SER A 39 0.93 7.05 22.63
N GLN A 40 1.24 7.77 21.56
CA GLN A 40 1.27 9.23 21.54
C GLN A 40 1.18 9.76 20.11
N ASP A 41 0.86 11.04 19.97
CA ASP A 41 0.92 11.72 18.67
C ASP A 41 2.36 12.03 18.28
N ILE A 42 2.77 11.63 17.08
CA ILE A 42 4.08 11.94 16.50
C ILE A 42 3.82 12.55 15.12
N ASN A 43 4.30 13.78 14.89
CA ASN A 43 4.06 14.52 13.65
C ASN A 43 2.57 14.60 13.25
N GLY A 44 1.66 14.59 14.23
CA GLY A 44 0.21 14.61 14.02
C GLY A 44 -0.45 13.26 13.74
N TYR A 45 0.28 12.14 13.88
CA TYR A 45 -0.27 10.78 13.72
C TYR A 45 -0.34 10.05 15.07
N PRO A 46 -1.45 9.33 15.36
CA PRO A 46 -1.61 8.62 16.62
C PRO A 46 -0.83 7.30 16.62
N CYS A 47 0.46 7.37 16.95
CA CYS A 47 1.38 6.24 16.91
C CYS A 47 1.26 5.35 18.16
N LYS A 48 0.96 4.07 17.94
CA LYS A 48 0.87 3.04 18.98
C LYS A 48 2.23 2.76 19.62
N LYS A 49 2.24 2.53 20.94
CA LYS A 49 3.40 2.04 21.68
C LYS A 49 4.11 0.92 20.88
N GLY A 50 5.41 1.05 20.66
CA GLY A 50 6.18 0.06 19.92
C GLY A 50 7.33 0.66 19.14
N LYS A 51 7.72 -0.05 18.07
CA LYS A 51 8.76 0.39 17.13
C LYS A 51 8.15 1.41 16.17
N VAL A 52 8.89 2.48 15.92
CA VAL A 52 8.59 3.52 14.92
C VAL A 52 9.86 3.75 14.11
N THR A 53 9.72 3.93 12.81
CA THR A 53 10.84 4.20 11.89
C THR A 53 10.71 5.60 11.34
N PHE A 54 11.82 6.33 11.28
CA PHE A 54 11.94 7.68 10.78
C PHE A 54 12.94 7.74 9.62
N TYR A 55 12.71 8.68 8.71
CA TYR A 55 13.72 9.13 7.76
C TYR A 55 14.79 9.98 8.47
N GLU A 56 15.91 10.24 7.81
CA GLU A 56 16.97 11.12 8.36
C GLU A 56 16.50 12.54 8.72
N ASN A 57 15.43 13.02 8.08
CA ASN A 57 14.84 14.34 8.33
C ASN A 57 13.80 14.34 9.47
N ASP A 58 13.79 13.28 10.31
CA ASP A 58 12.82 13.07 11.40
C ASP A 58 11.35 12.97 10.96
N SER A 59 11.06 12.82 9.66
CA SER A 59 9.71 12.50 9.20
C SER A 59 9.40 11.02 9.47
N LEU A 60 8.13 10.74 9.80
CA LEU A 60 7.67 9.39 10.07
C LEU A 60 7.68 8.56 8.79
N MET A 61 8.34 7.40 8.84
CA MET A 61 8.32 6.42 7.75
C MET A 61 7.38 5.26 8.06
N ASN A 62 7.48 4.63 9.23
CA ASN A 62 6.66 3.46 9.54
C ASN A 62 6.19 3.46 11.01
N PHE A 63 4.90 3.18 11.22
CA PHE A 63 4.26 3.16 12.53
C PHE A 63 2.93 2.38 12.51
N VAL A 64 2.41 2.02 13.68
CA VAL A 64 1.08 1.41 13.84
C VAL A 64 0.15 2.44 14.48
N LEU A 65 -1.11 2.52 14.04
CA LEU A 65 -2.12 3.40 14.64
C LEU A 65 -2.63 2.86 15.99
N TYR A 66 -2.81 3.70 17.02
CA TYR A 66 -3.48 3.27 18.26
C TYR A 66 -4.98 3.54 18.30
N GLU A 67 -5.49 4.38 17.40
CA GLU A 67 -6.90 4.69 17.25
C GLU A 67 -7.24 4.85 15.76
N ASP A 68 -8.54 4.86 15.43
CA ASP A 68 -9.00 5.12 14.07
C ASP A 68 -8.57 6.55 13.67
N PHE A 69 -8.01 6.71 12.47
CA PHE A 69 -7.43 7.99 12.04
C PHE A 69 -7.66 8.25 10.55
N VAL A 70 -7.82 9.53 10.19
CA VAL A 70 -8.08 9.92 8.80
C VAL A 70 -6.77 10.12 8.05
N ILE A 71 -6.52 9.32 7.01
CA ILE A 71 -5.39 9.46 6.09
C ILE A 71 -5.94 9.62 4.68
N ASN A 72 -5.56 10.68 3.97
CA ASN A 72 -6.07 10.99 2.62
C ASN A 72 -7.62 11.03 2.52
N ASN A 73 -8.31 11.49 3.57
CA ASN A 73 -9.77 11.50 3.72
C ASN A 73 -10.43 10.13 3.92
N ASP A 74 -9.66 9.05 4.01
CA ASP A 74 -10.14 7.72 4.33
C ASP A 74 -9.96 7.43 5.82
N MET A 75 -10.96 6.81 6.47
CA MET A 75 -10.86 6.39 7.87
C MET A 75 -10.08 5.08 7.96
N ILE A 76 -8.85 5.16 8.46
CA ILE A 76 -7.97 4.01 8.64
C ILE A 76 -8.16 3.48 10.06
N PRO A 77 -8.42 2.17 10.22
CA PRO A 77 -8.71 1.63 11.54
C PRO A 77 -7.46 1.53 12.41
N ALA A 78 -7.67 1.62 13.73
CA ALA A 78 -6.66 1.33 14.75
C ALA A 78 -5.98 -0.02 14.48
N ASP A 79 -4.73 -0.18 14.93
CA ASP A 79 -3.88 -1.35 14.68
C ASP A 79 -3.46 -1.56 13.21
N SER A 80 -3.79 -0.65 12.30
CA SER A 80 -3.22 -0.66 10.95
C SER A 80 -1.76 -0.22 10.97
N ASP A 81 -0.93 -0.89 10.18
CA ASP A 81 0.51 -0.60 10.03
C ASP A 81 0.70 0.25 8.76
N ILE A 82 1.30 1.42 8.93
CA ILE A 82 1.39 2.48 7.93
C ILE A 82 2.84 2.66 7.55
N THR A 83 3.13 2.64 6.25
CA THR A 83 4.38 3.12 5.67
C THR A 83 4.09 4.36 4.85
N MET A 84 4.88 5.40 5.07
CA MET A 84 4.76 6.71 4.45
C MET A 84 5.94 6.97 3.53
N TYR A 85 5.70 7.64 2.42
CA TYR A 85 6.73 8.34 1.67
C TYR A 85 7.31 9.50 2.50
N TRP A 86 8.54 9.90 2.17
CA TRP A 86 9.22 11.07 2.77
C TRP A 86 8.44 12.39 2.64
N ASN A 87 7.48 12.48 1.70
CA ASN A 87 6.62 13.64 1.52
C ASN A 87 5.36 13.63 2.43
N GLY A 88 5.25 12.67 3.35
CA GLY A 88 4.12 12.55 4.27
C GLY A 88 2.84 11.98 3.64
N LYS A 89 2.93 11.34 2.47
CA LYS A 89 1.82 10.56 1.88
C LYS A 89 1.97 9.08 2.21
N PRO A 90 0.86 8.34 2.41
CA PRO A 90 0.95 6.90 2.58
C PRO A 90 1.55 6.28 1.32
N GLU A 91 2.39 5.29 1.52
CA GLU A 91 2.94 4.43 0.49
C GLU A 91 2.29 3.05 0.59
N PHE A 92 2.26 2.47 1.79
CA PHE A 92 1.59 1.20 2.09
C PHE A 92 0.75 1.32 3.37
N ILE A 93 -0.38 0.62 3.38
CA ILE A 93 -1.20 0.43 4.58
C ILE A 93 -1.52 -1.06 4.69
N TYR A 94 -1.20 -1.68 5.82
CA TYR A 94 -1.75 -2.97 6.21
C TYR A 94 -2.95 -2.75 7.12
N LEU A 95 -4.13 -2.97 6.57
CA LEU A 95 -5.38 -2.75 7.29
C LEU A 95 -5.58 -3.81 8.38
N SER A 96 -5.97 -3.37 9.57
CA SER A 96 -6.35 -4.28 10.67
C SER A 96 -7.73 -4.92 10.48
N LYS A 97 -8.62 -4.25 9.76
CA LYS A 97 -9.95 -4.72 9.35
C LYS A 97 -10.33 -4.11 7.99
N GLU A 98 -11.26 -4.77 7.30
CA GLU A 98 -11.76 -4.31 6.01
C GLU A 98 -12.42 -2.94 6.19
N THR A 99 -11.98 -1.96 5.40
CA THR A 99 -12.49 -0.58 5.44
C THR A 99 -12.56 -0.06 4.01
N GLU A 100 -13.44 0.92 3.78
CA GLU A 100 -13.50 1.59 2.48
C GLU A 100 -12.32 2.56 2.34
N ILE A 101 -11.61 2.46 1.21
CA ILE A 101 -10.49 3.32 0.81
C ILE A 101 -10.78 3.81 -0.60
N GLN A 102 -11.01 5.12 -0.78
CA GLN A 102 -11.25 5.76 -2.07
C GLN A 102 -12.35 5.07 -2.91
N GLY A 103 -13.40 4.55 -2.26
CA GLY A 103 -14.53 3.88 -2.91
C GLY A 103 -14.37 2.37 -3.10
N TYR A 104 -13.26 1.77 -2.66
CA TYR A 104 -13.01 0.33 -2.74
C TYR A 104 -12.93 -0.29 -1.35
N ILE A 105 -13.24 -1.58 -1.23
CA ILE A 105 -13.07 -2.34 0.03
C ILE A 105 -11.98 -3.40 -0.18
N PRO A 106 -10.71 -3.07 0.13
CA PRO A 106 -9.64 -4.05 0.13
C PRO A 106 -9.89 -5.14 1.18
N THR A 107 -9.38 -6.34 0.92
CA THR A 107 -9.33 -7.39 1.96
C THR A 107 -8.41 -6.95 3.11
N ALA A 108 -8.69 -7.39 4.34
CA ALA A 108 -7.79 -7.23 5.51
C ALA A 108 -6.86 -8.45 5.73
N LYS A 109 -6.97 -9.49 4.88
CA LYS A 109 -6.15 -10.72 5.02
C LYS A 109 -4.72 -10.50 4.55
N ARG A 110 -3.73 -10.62 5.42
CA ARG A 110 -2.30 -10.57 5.04
C ARG A 110 -1.92 -11.78 4.17
N ILE A 111 -2.07 -11.68 2.84
CA ILE A 111 -1.71 -12.75 1.90
C ILE A 111 -0.30 -12.55 1.32
N ALA A 112 0.22 -11.31 1.29
CA ALA A 112 1.54 -10.96 0.78
C ALA A 112 2.13 -9.73 1.50
N TYR A 113 3.32 -9.30 1.06
CA TYR A 113 4.05 -8.16 1.61
C TYR A 113 3.40 -6.79 1.36
N TRP A 114 2.32 -6.69 0.59
CA TRP A 114 1.69 -5.41 0.23
C TRP A 114 0.18 -5.58 0.29
N HIS A 115 -0.53 -4.61 0.85
CA HIS A 115 -1.97 -4.76 1.13
C HIS A 115 -2.81 -3.71 0.44
N VAL A 116 -2.48 -2.46 0.71
CA VAL A 116 -3.02 -1.30 0.02
C VAL A 116 -1.83 -0.40 -0.24
N SER A 117 -1.45 -0.20 -1.49
CA SER A 117 -0.40 0.73 -1.87
C SER A 117 -0.95 1.94 -2.58
N PHE A 118 -0.21 3.04 -2.49
CA PHE A 118 -0.59 4.32 -3.04
C PHE A 118 0.53 4.88 -3.91
N TYR A 119 0.17 5.69 -4.88
CA TYR A 119 1.11 6.58 -5.55
C TYR A 119 1.50 7.74 -4.63
N ASN A 120 2.60 8.43 -4.95
CA ASN A 120 3.06 9.59 -4.19
C ASN A 120 2.07 10.77 -4.15
N ASN A 121 1.08 10.79 -5.05
CA ASN A 121 -0.01 11.76 -5.08
C ASN A 121 -1.17 11.38 -4.14
N GLY A 122 -1.04 10.25 -3.42
CA GLY A 122 -2.01 9.72 -2.49
C GLY A 122 -3.14 8.91 -3.13
N LYS A 123 -3.11 8.68 -4.45
CA LYS A 123 -4.10 7.85 -5.15
C LYS A 123 -3.80 6.38 -4.96
N LEU A 124 -4.86 5.59 -4.79
CA LEU A 124 -4.78 4.15 -4.66
C LEU A 124 -4.11 3.53 -5.89
N HIS A 125 -3.16 2.62 -5.68
CA HIS A 125 -2.38 1.99 -6.75
C HIS A 125 -2.66 0.50 -6.82
N LEU A 126 -2.34 -0.27 -5.78
CA LEU A 126 -2.46 -1.74 -5.76
C LEU A 126 -3.17 -2.20 -4.49
N PHE A 127 -4.14 -3.09 -4.62
CA PHE A 127 -4.82 -3.74 -3.49
C PHE A 127 -5.51 -5.03 -3.96
N SER A 128 -5.90 -5.90 -3.03
CA SER A 128 -6.73 -7.08 -3.37
C SER A 128 -8.17 -6.88 -2.93
N LEU A 129 -9.13 -7.21 -3.80
CA LEU A 129 -10.55 -7.03 -3.54
C LEU A 129 -11.08 -8.00 -2.48
N LYS A 130 -11.98 -7.54 -1.62
CA LYS A 130 -12.72 -8.41 -0.69
C LYS A 130 -13.73 -9.30 -1.43
N ASP A 131 -14.49 -8.71 -2.34
CA ASP A 131 -15.59 -9.33 -3.07
C ASP A 131 -15.46 -9.05 -4.57
N ASP A 132 -16.08 -9.89 -5.40
CA ASP A 132 -16.07 -9.68 -6.85
C ASP A 132 -16.75 -8.34 -7.14
N THR A 133 -16.07 -7.46 -7.88
CA THR A 133 -16.47 -6.05 -8.01
C THR A 133 -16.36 -5.60 -9.45
N HIS A 134 -17.36 -4.85 -9.93
CA HIS A 134 -17.31 -4.24 -11.25
C HIS A 134 -16.61 -2.88 -11.18
N ILE A 135 -15.49 -2.71 -11.87
CA ILE A 135 -14.77 -1.43 -11.97
C ILE A 135 -14.83 -0.95 -13.41
N ALA A 136 -15.46 0.21 -13.62
CA ALA A 136 -15.74 0.74 -14.97
C ALA A 136 -16.43 -0.29 -15.89
N GLY A 137 -17.25 -1.18 -15.32
CA GLY A 137 -17.95 -2.25 -16.05
C GLY A 137 -17.15 -3.54 -16.26
N VAL A 138 -15.88 -3.60 -15.85
CA VAL A 138 -15.05 -4.81 -15.90
C VAL A 138 -15.26 -5.64 -14.63
N PRO A 139 -15.64 -6.93 -14.72
CA PRO A 139 -15.91 -7.76 -13.55
C PRO A 139 -14.60 -8.29 -12.95
N CYS A 140 -14.10 -7.67 -11.88
CA CYS A 140 -12.84 -8.01 -11.22
C CYS A 140 -13.04 -9.06 -10.11
N GLN A 141 -12.16 -10.05 -10.07
CA GLN A 141 -12.18 -11.16 -9.13
C GLN A 141 -11.67 -10.77 -7.73
N LYS A 142 -12.36 -11.25 -6.69
CA LYS A 142 -11.94 -11.14 -5.29
C LYS A 142 -10.66 -11.91 -4.99
N GLY A 143 -9.91 -11.39 -4.01
CA GLY A 143 -8.67 -11.99 -3.52
C GLY A 143 -7.50 -11.91 -4.50
N ASP A 144 -7.74 -11.46 -5.73
CA ASP A 144 -6.72 -11.15 -6.70
C ASP A 144 -6.27 -9.70 -6.59
N ASP A 145 -5.04 -9.47 -6.99
CA ASP A 145 -4.43 -8.14 -7.01
C ASP A 145 -5.03 -7.32 -8.14
N LEU A 146 -5.35 -6.08 -7.82
CA LEU A 146 -5.93 -5.10 -8.71
C LEU A 146 -5.06 -3.87 -8.71
N ARG A 147 -4.73 -3.35 -9.90
CA ARG A 147 -4.02 -2.09 -10.02
C ARG A 147 -4.84 -1.04 -10.73
N LEU A 148 -4.67 0.20 -10.26
CA LEU A 148 -5.23 1.39 -10.85
C LEU A 148 -4.11 2.27 -11.38
N PHE A 149 -4.39 3.05 -12.41
CA PHE A 149 -3.56 4.16 -12.85
C PHE A 149 -3.62 5.32 -11.84
N PRO A 150 -2.69 6.30 -11.90
CA PRO A 150 -2.71 7.46 -11.02
C PRO A 150 -3.98 8.33 -11.11
N ASN A 151 -4.76 8.21 -12.18
CA ASN A 151 -6.05 8.90 -12.36
C ASN A 151 -7.24 8.12 -11.74
N GLY A 152 -7.03 6.89 -11.28
CA GLY A 152 -8.05 6.01 -10.70
C GLY A 152 -8.66 5.01 -11.69
N ASP A 153 -8.29 5.06 -12.98
CA ASP A 153 -8.78 4.11 -13.98
C ASP A 153 -8.15 2.73 -13.78
N LEU A 154 -8.86 1.68 -14.19
CA LEU A 154 -8.39 0.31 -14.06
C LEU A 154 -7.16 0.06 -14.94
N TRP A 155 -6.07 -0.43 -14.33
CA TRP A 155 -4.86 -0.81 -15.03
C TRP A 155 -4.76 -2.33 -15.22
N GLU A 156 -4.95 -3.12 -14.17
CA GLU A 156 -4.94 -4.58 -14.28
C GLU A 156 -5.91 -5.25 -13.31
N CYS A 157 -6.52 -6.36 -13.74
CA CYS A 157 -7.31 -7.24 -12.88
C CYS A 157 -7.43 -8.65 -13.45
N THR A 158 -7.74 -9.63 -12.60
CA THR A 158 -8.26 -10.93 -13.03
C THR A 158 -9.79 -10.87 -13.13
N LEU A 159 -10.36 -11.45 -14.18
CA LEU A 159 -11.81 -11.46 -14.39
C LEU A 159 -12.54 -12.46 -13.47
N SER A 160 -13.65 -12.04 -12.84
CA SER A 160 -14.52 -12.95 -12.06
C SER A 160 -15.48 -13.77 -12.94
N GLU A 161 -15.84 -13.25 -14.12
CA GLU A 161 -16.74 -13.91 -15.08
C GLU A 161 -16.31 -13.67 -16.53
N ASP A 162 -16.96 -14.32 -17.47
CA ASP A 162 -16.72 -14.10 -18.90
C ASP A 162 -17.07 -12.64 -19.25
N PHE A 163 -16.17 -11.97 -19.98
CA PHE A 163 -16.27 -10.54 -20.28
C PHE A 163 -16.03 -10.27 -21.76
N GLU A 164 -16.83 -9.38 -22.36
CA GLU A 164 -16.68 -8.96 -23.75
C GLU A 164 -16.39 -7.45 -23.82
N ILE A 165 -15.30 -7.09 -24.47
CA ILE A 165 -14.92 -5.69 -24.71
C ILE A 165 -14.39 -5.55 -26.14
N GLU A 166 -14.87 -4.54 -26.87
CA GLU A 166 -14.52 -4.29 -28.28
C GLU A 166 -14.73 -5.52 -29.20
N GLY A 167 -15.77 -6.33 -28.93
CA GLY A 167 -16.09 -7.54 -29.68
C GLY A 167 -15.15 -8.73 -29.42
N LYS A 168 -14.22 -8.60 -28.47
CA LYS A 168 -13.34 -9.69 -28.01
C LYS A 168 -13.88 -10.28 -26.72
N LYS A 169 -13.95 -11.61 -26.65
CA LYS A 169 -14.39 -12.36 -25.48
C LYS A 169 -13.20 -12.87 -24.68
N PHE A 170 -13.26 -12.67 -23.37
CA PHE A 170 -12.29 -13.15 -22.40
C PHE A 170 -13.02 -14.03 -21.39
N SER A 171 -12.43 -15.16 -21.04
CA SER A 171 -13.03 -16.07 -20.06
C SER A 171 -12.75 -15.62 -18.63
N SER A 172 -13.62 -16.01 -17.70
CA SER A 172 -13.35 -15.93 -16.26
C SER A 172 -11.95 -16.46 -15.90
N GLY A 173 -11.27 -15.77 -14.98
CA GLY A 173 -9.91 -16.07 -14.55
C GLY A 173 -8.80 -15.60 -15.51
N ALA A 174 -9.15 -14.94 -16.64
CA ALA A 174 -8.16 -14.25 -17.46
C ALA A 174 -7.65 -12.99 -16.74
N HIS A 175 -6.34 -12.77 -16.80
CA HIS A 175 -5.72 -11.55 -16.28
C HIS A 175 -5.62 -10.54 -17.42
N LEU A 176 -6.25 -9.38 -17.27
CA LEU A 176 -6.27 -8.32 -18.26
C LEU A 176 -5.41 -7.14 -17.81
N ILE A 177 -4.68 -6.56 -18.76
CA ILE A 177 -3.92 -5.31 -18.59
C ILE A 177 -4.45 -4.31 -19.59
N PHE A 178 -4.88 -3.16 -19.09
CA PHE A 178 -5.44 -2.05 -19.84
C PHE A 178 -4.38 -0.96 -20.07
N ASP A 179 -4.57 -0.14 -21.10
CA ASP A 179 -3.89 1.14 -21.25
C ASP A 179 -4.67 2.30 -20.59
N GLU A 180 -4.11 3.51 -20.58
CA GLU A 180 -4.77 4.71 -20.01
C GLU A 180 -6.06 5.13 -20.74
N LYS A 181 -6.40 4.52 -21.89
CA LYS A 181 -7.65 4.75 -22.60
C LYS A 181 -8.71 3.68 -22.29
N GLY A 182 -8.38 2.72 -21.43
CA GLY A 182 -9.25 1.59 -21.08
C GLY A 182 -9.25 0.47 -22.14
N GLN A 183 -8.30 0.45 -23.08
CA GLN A 183 -8.20 -0.61 -24.08
C GLN A 183 -7.35 -1.75 -23.54
N VAL A 184 -7.72 -3.00 -23.85
CA VAL A 184 -6.91 -4.17 -23.45
C VAL A 184 -5.62 -4.20 -24.27
N TYR A 185 -4.50 -3.89 -23.60
CA TYR A 185 -3.16 -3.90 -24.18
C TYR A 185 -2.51 -5.30 -24.14
N ASN A 186 -2.78 -6.06 -23.06
CA ASN A 186 -2.24 -7.41 -22.88
C ASN A 186 -3.20 -8.28 -22.06
N PHE A 187 -3.12 -9.59 -22.22
CA PHE A 187 -3.86 -10.54 -21.41
C PHE A 187 -3.12 -11.87 -21.26
N SER A 188 -3.36 -12.56 -20.16
CA SER A 188 -2.88 -13.94 -19.96
C SER A 188 -4.04 -14.87 -19.60
N LEU A 189 -4.04 -16.05 -20.22
CA LEU A 189 -5.01 -17.09 -19.92
C LEU A 189 -4.48 -17.94 -18.76
N SER A 190 -5.15 -17.81 -17.62
CA SER A 190 -4.88 -18.45 -16.32
C SER A 190 -3.64 -17.94 -15.56
N ARG A 191 -3.87 -17.60 -14.29
CA ARG A 191 -2.84 -17.41 -13.25
C ARG A 191 -1.91 -18.63 -13.10
N TYR A 192 -2.37 -19.83 -13.48
CA TYR A 192 -1.55 -21.05 -13.49
C TYR A 192 -0.35 -20.94 -14.43
N ASN A 193 -0.53 -20.38 -15.63
CA ASN A 193 0.59 -20.21 -16.57
C ASN A 193 1.57 -19.15 -16.10
N GLU A 194 1.07 -18.07 -15.46
CA GLU A 194 1.93 -17.03 -14.88
C GLU A 194 2.69 -17.51 -13.64
N ILE A 195 2.06 -18.28 -12.74
CA ILE A 195 2.73 -18.94 -11.61
C ILE A 195 3.77 -19.92 -12.13
N LYS A 196 3.46 -20.69 -13.17
CA LYS A 196 4.40 -21.61 -13.81
C LYS A 196 5.61 -20.87 -14.41
N ASP A 197 5.41 -19.69 -14.99
CA ASP A 197 6.49 -18.89 -15.55
C ASP A 197 7.30 -18.14 -14.48
N ARG A 198 6.67 -17.64 -13.42
CA ARG A 198 7.33 -17.09 -12.23
C ARG A 198 8.12 -18.14 -11.45
N LEU A 199 7.61 -19.37 -11.32
CA LEU A 199 8.32 -20.48 -10.71
C LEU A 199 9.54 -20.89 -11.53
N LYS A 200 9.47 -20.88 -12.88
CA LYS A 200 10.65 -21.07 -13.73
C LYS A 200 11.72 -20.01 -13.49
N ILE A 201 11.33 -18.75 -13.29
CA ILE A 201 12.25 -17.65 -12.95
C ILE A 201 12.87 -17.86 -11.55
N HIS A 202 12.10 -18.37 -10.59
CA HIS A 202 12.59 -18.66 -9.24
C HIS A 202 13.56 -19.86 -9.20
N GLU A 203 13.31 -20.92 -9.98
CA GLU A 203 14.25 -22.03 -10.14
C GLU A 203 15.52 -21.60 -10.89
N PHE A 204 15.39 -20.73 -11.90
CA PHE A 204 16.52 -20.16 -12.62
C PHE A 204 17.42 -19.31 -11.72
N THR A 205 16.84 -18.45 -10.88
CA THR A 205 17.59 -17.63 -9.90
C THR A 205 18.24 -18.50 -8.82
N LYS A 206 17.56 -19.51 -8.27
CA LYS A 206 18.19 -20.47 -7.35
C LYS A 206 19.42 -21.15 -7.96
N ARG A 207 19.35 -21.57 -9.22
CA ARG A 207 20.48 -22.20 -9.94
C ARG A 207 21.63 -21.23 -10.22
N PHE A 208 21.35 -19.95 -10.37
CA PHE A 208 22.38 -18.92 -10.53
C PHE A 208 23.13 -18.61 -9.23
N TYR A 209 22.43 -18.62 -8.09
CA TYR A 209 23.04 -18.34 -6.77
C TYR A 209 23.70 -19.54 -6.11
N SER A 210 23.37 -20.77 -6.51
CA SER A 210 23.99 -22.00 -5.96
C SER A 210 25.27 -22.44 -6.67
N ASN A 211 25.67 -21.78 -7.78
CA ASN A 211 26.93 -22.05 -8.50
C ASN A 211 28.03 -20.98 -8.22
N LYS A 212 27.86 -20.15 -7.20
CA LYS A 212 28.80 -19.08 -6.80
C LYS A 212 29.45 -19.30 -5.42
N LEU A 213 29.30 -20.49 -4.85
CA LEU A 213 30.00 -20.99 -3.67
C LEU A 213 30.79 -22.24 -4.07
#